data_AF-A0A497PQC9-F1
#
_entry.id   AF-A0A497PQC9-F1
#
_cell.length_a   1.000
_cell.length_b   1.000
_cell.length_c   1.000
_cell.angle_alpha   90.00
_cell.angle_beta   90.00
_cell.angle_gamma   90.00
#
_symmetry.space_group_name_H-M   'P 1'
#
loop_
_entity.id
_entity.type
_entity.pdbx_description
1 polymer ?
#
loop_
_entity_poly.entity_id
_entity_poly.type
_entity_poly.pdbx_seq_one_letter_code
_entity_poly.pdbx_strand_id
1 'polypeptide(L)'
;MSPSELGGETPPEAPGPETLRKTKRRGHHKRKISASMFSFFAWVGFAIIWLFFFAGGYGLVENIAVVIAGFLILGAINAVMWIPSIPGGGGGGWRAKLSAVGAIAWVTFVVIWLPFYMESYTVYQNISILMLSFIIMIGVVAVPWTKFAALGDLDAGRRPSASLLAALSWSLFVVTWMWFYAELYTGYQNVTIVLTSVIFMVLLLGGLWIPWARRVGRHNGGTEIGMLLLWLAVLSIWFWFFADGFDLYQNLAVFLVSVLIFGGLGGGIAWKRMDGLGSFDFD
;
A
#
# COMPACT_ATOMS: atom_id res chain seq x y z
N MET A 1 7.88 72.24 -20.31
CA MET A 1 7.79 70.76 -20.29
C MET A 1 9.01 70.23 -21.03
N SER A 2 9.98 69.68 -20.30
CA SER A 2 11.25 69.20 -20.85
C SER A 2 11.10 67.75 -21.33
N PRO A 3 11.58 67.38 -22.53
CA PRO A 3 11.54 66.01 -23.07
C PRO A 3 12.41 64.97 -22.32
N SER A 4 12.87 65.25 -21.11
CA SER A 4 13.88 64.46 -20.39
C SER A 4 13.32 63.40 -19.42
N GLU A 5 12.01 63.14 -19.44
CA GLU A 5 11.36 62.07 -18.66
C GLU A 5 11.00 60.83 -19.51
N LEU A 6 11.76 60.55 -20.57
CA LEU A 6 11.75 59.21 -21.16
C LEU A 6 12.60 58.31 -20.25
N GLY A 7 11.96 57.84 -19.18
CA GLY A 7 12.51 56.84 -18.26
C GLY A 7 13.00 55.64 -19.07
N GLY A 8 14.32 55.55 -19.22
CA GLY A 8 14.96 54.40 -19.83
C GLY A 8 14.73 53.19 -18.95
N GLU A 9 13.75 52.37 -19.27
CA GLU A 9 13.62 51.03 -18.71
C GLU A 9 14.93 50.30 -19.00
N THR A 10 15.73 50.07 -17.96
CA THR A 10 16.90 49.21 -18.06
C THR A 10 16.44 47.84 -18.56
N PRO A 11 17.03 47.32 -19.66
CA PRO A 11 16.61 46.05 -20.22
C PRO A 11 16.69 44.95 -19.16
N PRO A 12 15.70 44.05 -19.08
CA PRO A 12 15.65 43.02 -18.06
C PRO A 12 16.93 42.17 -18.09
N GLU A 13 17.58 42.04 -16.93
CA GLU A 13 18.80 41.26 -16.78
C GLU A 13 18.57 39.82 -17.26
N ALA A 14 19.46 39.32 -18.14
CA ALA A 14 19.31 38.01 -18.74
C ALA A 14 19.26 36.93 -17.64
N PRO A 15 18.33 35.95 -17.71
CA PRO A 15 18.18 34.93 -16.68
C PRO A 15 19.48 34.15 -16.48
N GLY A 16 20.03 34.22 -15.27
CA GLY A 16 21.29 33.55 -14.92
C GLY A 16 21.22 32.01 -15.11
N PRO A 17 22.36 31.32 -15.26
CA PRO A 17 22.43 29.90 -15.63
C PRO A 17 21.68 28.95 -14.68
N GLU A 18 21.51 29.32 -13.41
CA GLU A 18 20.74 28.56 -12.44
C GLU A 18 19.23 28.61 -12.73
N THR A 19 18.72 29.77 -13.13
CA THR A 19 17.30 29.95 -13.48
C THR A 19 16.95 29.14 -14.74
N LEU A 20 17.82 29.13 -15.75
CA LEU A 20 17.69 28.29 -16.94
C LEU A 20 17.68 26.79 -16.60
N ARG A 21 18.55 26.35 -15.68
CA ARG A 21 18.55 24.95 -15.18
C ARG A 21 17.24 24.60 -14.44
N LYS A 22 16.72 25.49 -13.59
CA LYS A 22 15.45 25.29 -12.87
C LYS A 22 14.28 25.19 -13.85
N THR A 23 14.20 26.07 -14.84
CA THR A 23 13.13 26.06 -15.86
C THR A 23 13.17 24.79 -16.70
N LYS A 24 14.35 24.35 -17.15
CA LYS A 24 14.50 23.09 -17.90
C LYS A 24 14.07 21.87 -17.07
N ARG A 25 14.41 21.82 -15.77
CA ARG A 25 13.98 20.75 -14.85
C ARG A 25 12.47 20.72 -14.66
N ARG A 26 11.82 21.89 -14.51
CA ARG A 26 10.36 22.00 -14.38
C ARG A 26 9.62 21.47 -15.63
N GLY A 27 10.10 21.81 -16.83
CA GLY A 27 9.53 21.32 -18.08
C GLY A 27 9.61 19.79 -18.22
N HIS A 28 10.76 19.20 -17.87
CA HIS A 28 10.94 17.75 -17.91
C HIS A 28 10.01 17.03 -16.91
N HIS A 29 9.84 17.58 -15.71
CA HIS A 29 8.94 17.00 -14.70
C HIS A 29 7.47 17.01 -15.15
N LYS A 30 6.98 18.13 -15.72
CA LYS A 30 5.62 18.22 -16.28
C LYS A 30 5.37 17.16 -17.36
N ARG A 31 6.33 16.95 -18.27
CA ARG A 31 6.23 15.90 -19.31
C ARG A 31 6.09 14.50 -18.74
N LYS A 32 6.83 14.16 -17.67
CA LYS A 32 6.70 12.86 -17.00
C LYS A 32 5.31 12.65 -16.39
N ILE A 33 4.77 13.68 -15.74
CA ILE A 33 3.42 13.64 -15.16
C ILE A 33 2.37 13.40 -16.27
N SER A 34 2.43 14.18 -17.35
CA SER A 34 1.51 14.01 -18.48
C SER A 34 1.62 12.62 -19.13
N ALA A 35 2.85 12.09 -19.27
CA ALA A 35 3.07 10.74 -19.80
C ALA A 35 2.49 9.65 -18.89
N SER A 36 2.60 9.79 -17.57
CA SER A 36 1.98 8.86 -16.61
C SER A 36 0.46 8.94 -16.61
N MET A 37 -0.12 10.13 -16.72
CA MET A 37 -1.57 10.28 -16.86
C MET A 37 -2.08 9.65 -18.16
N PHE A 38 -1.44 9.95 -19.28
CA PHE A 38 -1.83 9.39 -20.59
C PHE A 38 -1.75 7.87 -20.60
N SER A 39 -0.66 7.31 -20.06
CA SER A 39 -0.46 5.87 -20.02
C SER A 39 -1.48 5.16 -19.10
N PHE A 40 -1.89 5.79 -17.99
CA PHE A 40 -3.01 5.31 -17.17
C PHE A 40 -4.33 5.29 -17.94
N PHE A 41 -4.69 6.38 -18.63
CA PHE A 41 -5.92 6.42 -19.43
C PHE A 41 -5.89 5.43 -20.59
N ALA A 42 -4.73 5.22 -21.22
CA ALA A 42 -4.55 4.20 -22.25
C ALA A 42 -4.82 2.79 -21.71
N TRP A 43 -4.35 2.47 -20.49
CA TRP A 43 -4.64 1.19 -19.83
C TRP A 43 -6.12 1.03 -19.48
N VAL A 44 -6.78 2.08 -18.94
CA VAL A 44 -8.23 2.06 -18.68
C VAL A 44 -9.00 1.80 -19.98
N GLY A 45 -8.64 2.50 -21.07
CA GLY A 45 -9.25 2.30 -22.39
C GLY A 45 -9.06 0.87 -22.90
N PHE A 46 -7.84 0.32 -22.76
CA PHE A 46 -7.55 -1.09 -23.06
C PHE A 46 -8.43 -2.04 -22.23
N ALA A 47 -8.52 -1.85 -20.92
CA ALA A 47 -9.31 -2.71 -20.04
C ALA A 47 -10.80 -2.70 -20.42
N ILE A 48 -11.35 -1.52 -20.74
CA ILE A 48 -12.73 -1.39 -21.24
C ILE A 48 -12.89 -2.15 -22.56
N ILE A 49 -12.03 -1.93 -23.55
CA ILE A 49 -12.11 -2.63 -24.85
C ILE A 49 -12.00 -4.15 -24.66
N TRP A 50 -11.08 -4.62 -23.82
CA TRP A 50 -10.92 -6.03 -23.50
C TRP A 50 -12.21 -6.63 -22.92
N LEU A 51 -12.76 -5.98 -21.88
CA LEU A 51 -13.95 -6.46 -21.17
C LEU A 51 -15.20 -6.48 -22.06
N PHE A 52 -15.35 -5.55 -23.00
CA PHE A 52 -16.52 -5.49 -23.88
C PHE A 52 -16.43 -6.44 -25.07
N PHE A 53 -15.25 -6.58 -25.70
CA PHE A 53 -15.14 -7.26 -26.99
C PHE A 53 -14.53 -8.65 -26.91
N PHE A 54 -13.67 -8.92 -25.92
CA PHE A 54 -12.87 -10.14 -25.87
C PHE A 54 -13.23 -11.04 -24.70
N ALA A 55 -13.67 -10.47 -23.57
CA ALA A 55 -13.87 -11.22 -22.34
C ALA A 55 -14.89 -12.36 -22.41
N GLY A 56 -15.86 -12.30 -23.34
CA GLY A 56 -16.90 -13.33 -23.47
C GLY A 56 -16.38 -14.73 -23.85
N GLY A 57 -15.17 -14.82 -24.40
CA GLY A 57 -14.52 -16.10 -24.73
C GLY A 57 -13.61 -16.67 -23.63
N TYR A 58 -13.48 -15.97 -22.50
CA TYR A 58 -12.53 -16.30 -21.43
C TYR A 58 -13.23 -16.41 -20.08
N GLY A 59 -12.70 -17.24 -19.17
CA GLY A 59 -13.17 -17.30 -17.80
C GLY A 59 -12.84 -16.02 -17.02
N LEU A 60 -13.40 -15.91 -15.80
CA LEU A 60 -13.18 -14.75 -14.94
C LEU A 60 -11.69 -14.58 -14.59
N VAL A 61 -10.98 -15.69 -14.35
CA VAL A 61 -9.57 -15.69 -13.92
C VAL A 61 -8.66 -15.20 -15.05
N GLU A 62 -8.87 -15.68 -16.26
CA GLU A 62 -8.10 -15.28 -17.44
C GLU A 62 -8.33 -13.81 -17.77
N ASN A 63 -9.57 -13.34 -17.65
CA ASN A 63 -9.89 -11.92 -17.81
C ASN A 63 -9.16 -11.05 -16.78
N ILE A 64 -9.14 -11.47 -15.51
CA ILE A 64 -8.37 -10.78 -14.46
C ILE A 64 -6.87 -10.79 -14.81
N ALA A 65 -6.31 -11.93 -15.24
CA ALA A 65 -4.91 -12.05 -15.60
C ALA A 65 -4.51 -11.10 -16.74
N VAL A 66 -5.36 -10.96 -17.77
CA VAL A 66 -5.09 -10.05 -18.89
C VAL A 66 -5.14 -8.58 -18.47
N VAL A 67 -6.11 -8.19 -17.63
CA VAL A 67 -6.18 -6.82 -17.10
C VAL A 67 -4.94 -6.49 -16.27
N ILE A 68 -4.50 -7.42 -15.41
CA ILE A 68 -3.27 -7.30 -14.62
C ILE A 68 -2.03 -7.25 -15.52
N ALA A 69 -1.95 -8.05 -16.58
CA ALA A 69 -0.86 -8.02 -17.56
C ALA A 69 -0.74 -6.66 -18.27
N GLY A 70 -1.87 -6.05 -18.64
CA GLY A 70 -1.89 -4.69 -19.17
C GLY A 70 -1.35 -3.67 -18.15
N PHE A 71 -1.72 -3.82 -16.88
CA PHE A 71 -1.24 -2.94 -15.79
C PHE A 71 0.26 -3.12 -15.55
N LEU A 72 0.78 -4.34 -15.69
CA LEU A 72 2.19 -4.67 -15.59
C LEU A 72 3.03 -3.92 -16.63
N ILE A 73 2.60 -3.94 -17.90
CA ILE A 73 3.29 -3.22 -18.99
C ILE A 73 3.33 -1.73 -18.69
N LEU A 74 2.20 -1.16 -18.25
CA LEU A 74 2.10 0.23 -17.82
C LEU A 74 3.06 0.55 -16.67
N GLY A 75 3.09 -0.31 -15.65
CA GLY A 75 3.98 -0.20 -14.50
C GLY A 75 5.45 -0.23 -14.89
N ALA A 76 5.82 -1.12 -15.82
CA ALA A 76 7.18 -1.22 -16.34
C ALA A 76 7.61 0.05 -17.11
N ILE A 77 6.75 0.58 -17.98
CA ILE A 77 7.01 1.85 -18.70
C ILE A 77 7.18 3.00 -17.71
N ASN A 78 6.29 3.11 -16.72
CA ASN A 78 6.39 4.14 -15.69
C ASN A 78 7.65 3.98 -14.83
N ALA A 79 8.02 2.76 -14.44
CA ALA A 79 9.25 2.50 -13.71
C ALA A 79 10.49 3.00 -14.48
N VAL A 80 10.58 2.68 -15.78
CA VAL A 80 11.70 3.14 -16.62
C VAL A 80 11.74 4.67 -16.74
N MET A 81 10.58 5.34 -16.82
CA MET A 81 10.51 6.80 -16.92
C MET A 81 10.87 7.52 -15.61
N TRP A 82 10.45 6.98 -14.46
CA TRP A 82 10.55 7.68 -13.18
C TRP A 82 11.84 7.38 -12.43
N ILE A 83 12.39 6.19 -12.58
CA ILE A 83 13.58 5.80 -11.84
C ILE A 83 14.82 6.44 -12.47
N PRO A 84 15.59 7.26 -11.74
CA PRO A 84 16.76 7.92 -12.31
C PRO A 84 17.80 6.89 -12.78
N SER A 85 18.25 7.05 -14.03
CA SER A 85 19.26 6.17 -14.64
C SER A 85 20.61 6.30 -13.95
N ILE A 86 20.95 7.51 -13.50
CA ILE A 86 22.23 7.84 -12.87
C ILE A 86 22.10 7.72 -11.34
N PRO A 87 22.97 6.95 -10.66
CA PRO A 87 23.03 6.94 -9.21
C PRO A 87 23.36 8.35 -8.68
N GLY A 88 22.37 9.06 -8.16
CA GLY A 88 22.65 10.22 -7.30
C GLY A 88 23.41 9.75 -6.06
N GLY A 89 24.38 10.54 -5.57
CA GLY A 89 25.35 10.15 -4.54
C GLY A 89 24.79 9.59 -3.22
N GLY A 90 23.47 9.63 -2.99
CA GLY A 90 22.81 9.02 -1.83
C GLY A 90 22.43 7.54 -1.97
N GLY A 91 22.83 6.84 -3.04
CA GLY A 91 22.59 5.39 -3.19
C GLY A 91 21.11 4.96 -3.31
N GLY A 92 20.16 5.90 -3.36
CA GLY A 92 18.72 5.58 -3.44
C GLY A 92 18.28 5.05 -4.81
N GLY A 93 18.98 5.43 -5.89
CA GLY A 93 18.58 5.09 -7.26
C GLY A 93 18.52 3.59 -7.55
N TRP A 94 19.51 2.82 -7.11
CA TRP A 94 19.53 1.37 -7.35
C TRP A 94 18.50 0.61 -6.50
N ARG A 95 18.18 1.10 -5.29
CA ARG A 95 17.15 0.50 -4.42
C ARG A 95 15.76 0.69 -5.01
N ALA A 96 15.49 1.88 -5.56
CA ALA A 96 14.27 2.14 -6.31
C ALA A 96 14.16 1.23 -7.54
N LYS A 97 15.26 1.05 -8.31
CA LYS A 97 15.31 0.07 -9.42
C LYS A 97 14.99 -1.34 -8.94
N LEU A 98 15.63 -1.82 -7.87
CA LEU A 98 15.38 -3.15 -7.34
C LEU A 98 13.93 -3.32 -6.90
N SER A 99 13.35 -2.32 -6.24
CA SER A 99 11.95 -2.35 -5.80
C SER A 99 11.00 -2.45 -6.98
N ALA A 100 11.25 -1.68 -8.04
CA ALA A 100 10.45 -1.72 -9.26
C ALA A 100 10.59 -3.04 -10.02
N VAL A 101 11.82 -3.54 -10.19
CA VAL A 101 12.08 -4.84 -10.83
C VAL A 101 11.44 -5.97 -10.04
N GLY A 102 11.55 -5.95 -8.70
CA GLY A 102 10.92 -6.94 -7.83
C GLY A 102 9.39 -6.93 -7.94
N ALA A 103 8.77 -5.75 -7.96
CA ALA A 103 7.33 -5.60 -8.16
C ALA A 103 6.89 -6.11 -9.55
N ILE A 104 7.61 -5.74 -10.61
CA ILE A 104 7.33 -6.22 -11.98
C ILE A 104 7.46 -7.75 -12.03
N ALA A 105 8.56 -8.31 -11.51
CA ALA A 105 8.78 -9.75 -11.50
C ALA A 105 7.68 -10.50 -10.75
N TRP A 106 7.23 -9.97 -9.61
CA TRP A 106 6.13 -10.56 -8.84
C TRP A 106 4.79 -10.49 -9.58
N VAL A 107 4.45 -9.36 -10.19
CA VAL A 107 3.22 -9.26 -10.99
C VAL A 107 3.29 -10.17 -12.23
N THR A 108 4.45 -10.29 -12.89
CA THR A 108 4.66 -11.27 -13.97
C THR A 108 4.38 -12.69 -13.48
N PHE A 109 4.89 -13.04 -12.29
CA PHE A 109 4.60 -14.33 -11.67
C PHE A 109 3.09 -14.52 -11.46
N VAL A 110 2.36 -13.53 -10.93
CA VAL A 110 0.89 -13.62 -10.74
C VAL A 110 0.16 -13.81 -12.07
N VAL A 111 0.53 -13.07 -13.10
CA VAL A 111 -0.06 -13.17 -14.45
C VAL A 111 0.15 -14.54 -15.07
N ILE A 112 1.30 -15.19 -14.81
CA ILE A 112 1.57 -16.55 -15.27
C ILE A 112 0.87 -17.57 -14.35
N TRP A 113 0.86 -17.35 -13.04
CA TRP A 113 0.31 -18.29 -12.07
C TRP A 113 -1.20 -18.51 -12.26
N LEU A 114 -1.95 -17.41 -12.38
CA LEU A 114 -3.42 -17.44 -12.42
C LEU A 114 -3.98 -18.34 -13.54
N PRO A 115 -3.65 -18.16 -14.83
CA PRO A 115 -4.23 -18.98 -15.90
C PRO A 115 -3.62 -20.37 -16.03
N PHE A 116 -2.36 -20.59 -15.62
CA PHE A 116 -1.66 -21.85 -15.90
C PHE A 116 -1.67 -22.85 -14.74
N TYR A 117 -1.71 -22.38 -13.49
CA TYR A 117 -1.51 -23.24 -12.33
C TYR A 117 -2.68 -23.22 -11.35
N MET A 118 -3.53 -22.18 -11.37
CA MET A 118 -4.57 -22.01 -10.36
C MET A 118 -5.54 -23.18 -10.26
N GLU A 119 -5.94 -23.77 -11.40
CA GLU A 119 -6.90 -24.88 -11.44
C GLU A 119 -6.36 -26.18 -10.79
N SER A 120 -5.04 -26.30 -10.63
CA SER A 120 -4.41 -27.48 -10.01
C SER A 120 -4.42 -27.46 -8.49
N TYR A 121 -4.87 -26.36 -7.87
CA TYR A 121 -4.81 -26.14 -6.43
C TYR A 121 -6.15 -25.67 -5.89
N THR A 122 -6.39 -25.93 -4.60
CA THR A 122 -7.57 -25.38 -3.94
C THR A 122 -7.45 -23.86 -3.77
N VAL A 123 -8.57 -23.18 -3.50
CA VAL A 123 -8.58 -21.73 -3.32
C VAL A 123 -7.61 -21.30 -2.21
N TYR A 124 -7.54 -22.04 -1.11
CA TYR A 124 -6.64 -21.73 0.02
C TYR A 124 -5.16 -21.96 -0.33
N GLN A 125 -4.85 -23.04 -1.06
CA GLN A 125 -3.49 -23.29 -1.55
C GLN A 125 -3.04 -22.19 -2.52
N ASN A 126 -3.91 -21.75 -3.43
CA ASN A 126 -3.63 -20.62 -4.33
C ASN A 126 -3.35 -19.33 -3.56
N ILE A 127 -4.17 -19.00 -2.55
CA ILE A 127 -3.93 -17.85 -1.68
C ILE A 127 -2.56 -17.98 -0.97
N SER A 128 -2.22 -19.18 -0.48
CA SER A 128 -0.94 -19.45 0.18
C SER A 128 0.25 -19.20 -0.74
N ILE A 129 0.19 -19.66 -1.99
CA ILE A 129 1.25 -19.49 -2.98
C ILE A 129 1.44 -18.02 -3.34
N LEU A 130 0.33 -17.30 -3.56
CA LEU A 130 0.35 -15.86 -3.83
C LEU A 130 0.95 -15.09 -2.65
N MET A 131 0.54 -15.40 -1.41
CA MET A 131 1.11 -14.80 -0.21
C MET A 131 2.59 -15.14 -0.03
N LEU A 132 3.00 -16.39 -0.23
CA LEU A 132 4.39 -16.82 -0.10
C LEU A 132 5.30 -16.12 -1.13
N SER A 133 4.87 -16.04 -2.39
CA SER A 133 5.60 -15.32 -3.43
C SER A 133 5.74 -13.82 -3.10
N PHE A 134 4.73 -13.21 -2.49
CA PHE A 134 4.75 -11.83 -2.04
C PHE A 134 5.72 -11.62 -0.86
N ILE A 135 5.75 -12.55 0.11
CA ILE A 135 6.73 -12.55 1.20
C ILE A 135 8.16 -12.60 0.66
N ILE A 136 8.42 -13.48 -0.32
CA ILE A 136 9.74 -13.61 -0.96
C ILE A 136 10.12 -12.29 -1.64
N MET A 137 9.20 -11.68 -2.40
CA MET A 137 9.42 -10.39 -3.04
C MET A 137 9.72 -9.28 -2.02
N ILE A 138 8.91 -9.16 -0.95
CA ILE A 138 9.17 -8.20 0.13
C ILE A 138 10.53 -8.46 0.75
N GLY A 139 10.91 -9.71 1.00
CA GLY A 139 12.22 -10.06 1.53
C GLY A 139 13.36 -9.53 0.66
N VAL A 140 13.29 -9.75 -0.66
CA VAL A 140 14.27 -9.25 -1.63
C VAL A 140 14.31 -7.72 -1.67
N VAL A 141 13.14 -7.08 -1.68
CA VAL A 141 13.03 -5.63 -1.85
C VAL A 141 13.34 -4.86 -0.56
N ALA A 142 12.93 -5.36 0.61
CA ALA A 142 13.04 -4.66 1.89
C ALA A 142 14.47 -4.64 2.44
N VAL A 143 15.29 -5.67 2.17
CA VAL A 143 16.67 -5.77 2.68
C VAL A 143 17.50 -4.51 2.43
N PRO A 144 17.55 -3.95 1.19
CA PRO A 144 18.23 -2.68 0.94
C PRO A 144 17.73 -1.46 1.72
N TRP A 145 16.46 -1.46 2.15
CA TRP A 145 15.83 -0.33 2.84
C TRP A 145 16.03 -0.37 4.36
N THR A 146 16.35 -1.53 4.94
CA THR A 146 16.54 -1.69 6.39
C THR A 146 17.58 -0.73 6.99
N LYS A 147 18.64 -0.41 6.24
CA LYS A 147 19.69 0.53 6.68
C LYS A 147 19.30 2.01 6.62
N PHE A 148 18.26 2.35 5.86
CA PHE A 148 17.81 3.73 5.68
C PHE A 148 16.60 4.09 6.54
N ALA A 149 15.89 3.07 7.05
CA ALA A 149 14.78 3.23 8.00
C ALA A 149 15.24 3.61 9.42
N ALA A 150 16.51 3.96 9.62
CA ALA A 150 16.95 4.72 10.79
C ALA A 150 16.25 6.10 10.73
N LEU A 151 15.05 6.16 11.31
CA LEU A 151 14.12 7.28 11.33
C LEU A 151 14.74 8.49 12.06
N GLY A 152 15.62 9.23 11.41
CA GLY A 152 16.21 10.48 11.92
C GLY A 152 16.87 10.32 13.30
N ASP A 153 16.88 11.41 14.08
CA ASP A 153 17.49 11.49 15.42
C ASP A 153 16.77 10.68 16.52
N LEU A 154 15.65 10.01 16.21
CA LEU A 154 14.90 9.25 17.20
C LEU A 154 15.33 7.79 17.17
N ASP A 155 16.13 7.40 18.18
CA ASP A 155 16.54 6.00 18.39
C ASP A 155 15.33 5.10 18.70
N ALA A 156 14.77 4.50 17.64
CA ALA A 156 13.74 3.48 17.72
C ALA A 156 14.31 2.11 18.16
N GLY A 157 15.63 1.98 18.33
CA GLY A 157 16.31 0.76 18.74
C GLY A 157 15.99 -0.43 17.81
N ARG A 158 15.81 -1.62 18.40
CA ARG A 158 15.48 -2.86 17.66
C ARG A 158 14.00 -2.98 17.25
N ARG A 159 13.16 -1.99 17.55
CA ARG A 159 11.69 -2.08 17.34
C ARG A 159 11.29 -2.20 15.86
N PRO A 160 11.89 -1.46 14.91
CA PRO A 160 11.58 -1.63 13.49
C PRO A 160 11.88 -3.06 13.01
N SER A 161 13.05 -3.60 13.38
CA SER A 161 13.43 -4.97 13.04
C SER A 161 12.52 -6.01 13.68
N ALA A 162 12.13 -5.82 14.94
CA ALA A 162 11.18 -6.69 15.63
C ALA A 162 9.78 -6.64 14.98
N SER A 163 9.36 -5.47 14.49
CA SER A 163 8.08 -5.30 13.80
C SER A 163 8.08 -5.99 12.44
N LEU A 164 9.19 -5.86 11.69
CA LEU A 164 9.39 -6.56 10.43
C LEU A 164 9.38 -8.09 10.66
N LEU A 165 10.09 -8.57 11.68
CA LEU A 165 10.09 -9.99 12.04
C LEU A 165 8.68 -10.47 12.41
N ALA A 166 7.96 -9.74 13.25
CA ALA A 166 6.58 -10.08 13.62
C ALA A 166 5.65 -10.15 12.40
N ALA A 167 5.75 -9.19 11.47
CA ALA A 167 4.96 -9.16 10.25
C ALA A 167 5.29 -10.33 9.29
N LEU A 168 6.57 -10.68 9.17
CA LEU A 168 7.01 -11.84 8.37
C LEU A 168 6.56 -13.16 9.01
N SER A 169 6.71 -13.30 10.33
CA SER A 169 6.23 -14.46 11.08
C SER A 169 4.73 -14.64 10.98
N TRP A 170 3.95 -13.55 11.11
CA TRP A 170 2.50 -13.60 10.92
C TRP A 170 2.13 -14.01 9.49
N SER A 171 2.79 -13.43 8.48
CA SER A 171 2.54 -13.80 7.08
C SER A 171 2.84 -15.28 6.82
N LEU A 172 3.93 -15.81 7.37
CA LEU A 172 4.28 -17.24 7.28
C LEU A 172 3.28 -18.13 8.02
N PHE A 173 2.77 -17.68 9.16
CA PHE A 173 1.69 -18.38 9.86
C PHE A 173 0.45 -18.47 8.97
N VAL A 174 0.02 -17.38 8.33
CA VAL A 174 -1.16 -17.40 7.44
C VAL A 174 -0.92 -18.31 6.23
N VAL A 175 0.26 -18.26 5.61
CA VAL A 175 0.62 -19.19 4.51
C VAL A 175 0.53 -20.64 4.96
N THR A 176 1.12 -20.97 6.12
CA THR A 176 1.10 -22.33 6.68
C THR A 176 -0.33 -22.78 7.00
N TRP A 177 -1.13 -21.89 7.59
CA TRP A 177 -2.53 -22.16 7.90
C TRP A 177 -3.33 -22.49 6.64
N MET A 178 -3.24 -21.61 5.64
CA MET A 178 -3.97 -21.74 4.37
C MET A 178 -3.56 -22.99 3.59
N TRP A 179 -2.29 -23.40 3.67
CA TRP A 179 -1.80 -24.59 2.97
C TRP A 179 -2.21 -25.90 3.63
N PHE A 180 -2.06 -26.00 4.96
CA PHE A 180 -2.17 -27.29 5.66
C PHE A 180 -3.49 -27.52 6.37
N TYR A 181 -4.18 -26.45 6.81
CA TYR A 181 -5.28 -26.57 7.76
C TYR A 181 -6.61 -26.02 7.23
N ALA A 182 -6.60 -25.07 6.31
CA ALA A 182 -7.81 -24.34 5.93
C ALA A 182 -8.93 -25.21 5.35
N GLU A 183 -8.61 -26.32 4.68
CA GLU A 183 -9.62 -27.24 4.13
C GLU A 183 -10.44 -27.98 5.20
N LEU A 184 -9.95 -28.01 6.45
CA LEU A 184 -10.65 -28.63 7.58
C LEU A 184 -11.73 -27.73 8.18
N TYR A 185 -11.86 -26.49 7.70
CA TYR A 185 -12.72 -25.46 8.26
C TYR A 185 -13.59 -24.81 7.20
N THR A 186 -14.73 -24.24 7.61
CA THR A 186 -15.57 -23.44 6.70
C THR A 186 -14.84 -22.14 6.31
N GLY A 187 -15.27 -21.51 5.22
CA GLY A 187 -14.71 -20.23 4.79
C GLY A 187 -14.75 -19.16 5.88
N TYR A 188 -15.84 -19.08 6.64
CA TYR A 188 -16.01 -18.11 7.73
C TYR A 188 -15.15 -18.44 8.96
N GLN A 189 -14.97 -19.72 9.28
CA GLN A 189 -14.03 -20.14 10.32
C GLN A 189 -12.58 -19.77 9.96
N ASN A 190 -12.17 -19.98 8.70
CA ASN A 190 -10.86 -19.54 8.22
C ASN A 190 -10.67 -18.03 8.33
N VAL A 191 -11.69 -17.24 7.96
CA VAL A 191 -11.69 -15.78 8.15
C VAL A 191 -11.49 -15.41 9.63
N THR A 192 -12.21 -16.08 10.53
CA THR A 192 -12.06 -15.86 11.99
C THR A 192 -10.63 -16.11 12.47
N ILE A 193 -10.01 -17.20 12.00
CA ILE A 193 -8.66 -17.58 12.44
C ILE A 193 -7.63 -16.54 11.97
N VAL A 194 -7.77 -16.05 10.73
CA VAL A 194 -6.95 -14.93 10.24
C VAL A 194 -7.19 -13.67 11.07
N LEU A 195 -8.44 -13.26 11.31
CA LEU A 195 -8.76 -12.07 12.12
C LEU A 195 -8.18 -12.17 13.54
N THR A 196 -8.32 -13.34 14.17
CA THR A 196 -7.78 -13.60 15.51
C THR A 196 -6.26 -13.53 15.52
N SER A 197 -5.58 -14.06 14.49
CA SER A 197 -4.12 -13.91 14.36
C SER A 197 -3.68 -12.45 14.20
N VAL A 198 -4.48 -11.61 13.53
CA VAL A 198 -4.23 -10.16 13.42
C VAL A 198 -4.38 -9.48 14.79
N ILE A 199 -5.36 -9.86 15.61
CA ILE A 199 -5.49 -9.38 17.00
C ILE A 199 -4.19 -9.66 17.78
N PHE A 200 -3.68 -10.89 17.73
CA PHE A 200 -2.41 -11.23 18.39
C PHE A 200 -1.23 -10.40 17.87
N MET A 201 -1.14 -10.18 16.55
CA MET A 201 -0.10 -9.33 15.96
C MET A 201 -0.21 -7.88 16.43
N VAL A 202 -1.41 -7.29 16.45
CA VAL A 202 -1.64 -5.92 16.92
C VAL A 202 -1.31 -5.78 18.39
N LEU A 203 -1.64 -6.77 19.23
CA LEU A 203 -1.26 -6.79 20.64
C LEU A 203 0.26 -6.84 20.83
N LEU A 204 0.95 -7.70 20.07
CA LEU A 204 2.41 -7.83 20.10
C LEU A 204 3.08 -6.51 19.69
N LEU A 205 2.68 -5.93 18.56
CA LEU A 205 3.21 -4.65 18.08
C LEU A 205 2.83 -3.49 19.00
N GLY A 206 1.62 -3.50 19.55
CA GLY A 206 1.16 -2.53 20.55
C GLY A 206 2.04 -2.57 21.81
N GLY A 207 2.32 -3.76 22.34
CA GLY A 207 3.23 -3.94 23.48
C GLY A 207 4.66 -3.43 23.20
N LEU A 208 5.12 -3.55 21.95
CA LEU A 208 6.42 -3.04 21.53
C LEU A 208 6.47 -1.50 21.39
N TRP A 209 5.44 -0.91 20.78
CA TRP A 209 5.44 0.49 20.37
C TRP A 209 4.80 1.45 21.36
N ILE A 210 3.72 1.07 22.05
CA ILE A 210 3.00 1.96 22.98
C ILE A 210 3.91 2.49 24.11
N PRO A 211 4.73 1.66 24.79
CA PRO A 211 5.62 2.15 25.85
C PRO A 211 6.71 3.10 25.33
N TRP A 212 7.16 2.92 24.10
CA TRP A 212 8.12 3.83 23.47
C TRP A 212 7.46 5.14 23.06
N ALA A 213 6.28 5.09 22.43
CA ALA A 213 5.53 6.27 22.03
C ALA A 213 5.27 7.19 23.24
N ARG A 214 4.87 6.61 24.38
CA ARG A 214 4.70 7.33 25.65
C ARG A 214 6.00 8.01 26.14
N ARG A 215 7.17 7.36 26.00
CA ARG A 215 8.46 7.96 26.40
C ARG A 215 8.88 9.14 25.52
N VAL A 216 8.54 9.12 24.23
CA VAL A 216 8.88 10.19 23.28
C VAL A 216 7.80 11.29 23.28
N GLY A 217 6.89 11.30 24.27
CA GLY A 217 5.82 12.29 24.36
C GLY A 217 4.72 12.15 23.28
N ARG A 218 4.69 11.04 22.54
CA ARG A 218 3.64 10.74 21.55
C ARG A 218 2.52 9.98 22.25
N HIS A 219 1.50 10.70 22.71
CA HIS A 219 0.49 10.13 23.61
C HIS A 219 -0.69 9.41 22.93
N ASN A 220 -0.83 9.49 21.60
CA ASN A 220 -2.15 9.35 20.95
C ASN A 220 -2.41 8.03 20.18
N GLY A 221 -1.91 6.88 20.64
CA GLY A 221 -2.11 5.61 19.91
C GLY A 221 -3.00 4.57 20.59
N GLY A 222 -3.18 4.64 21.92
CA GLY A 222 -3.76 3.52 22.68
C GLY A 222 -5.25 3.30 22.42
N THR A 223 -6.01 4.39 22.31
CA THR A 223 -7.47 4.36 22.08
C THR A 223 -7.82 3.80 20.71
N GLU A 224 -7.08 4.18 19.68
CA GLU A 224 -7.26 3.74 18.29
C GLU A 224 -6.97 2.26 18.17
N ILE A 225 -5.86 1.81 18.76
CA ILE A 225 -5.50 0.40 18.82
C ILE A 225 -6.56 -0.39 19.59
N GLY A 226 -7.03 0.11 20.74
CA GLY A 226 -8.07 -0.55 21.53
C GLY A 226 -9.38 -0.72 20.76
N MET A 227 -9.80 0.31 20.02
CA MET A 227 -11.01 0.28 19.20
C MET A 227 -10.86 -0.66 17.98
N LEU A 228 -9.68 -0.68 17.34
CA LEU A 228 -9.37 -1.65 16.30
C LEU A 228 -9.46 -3.08 16.82
N LEU A 229 -8.85 -3.36 17.99
CA LEU A 229 -8.90 -4.68 18.62
C LEU A 229 -10.33 -5.10 18.97
N LEU A 230 -11.14 -4.18 19.49
CA LEU A 230 -12.55 -4.43 19.78
C LEU A 230 -13.34 -4.76 18.51
N TRP A 231 -13.15 -4.00 17.44
CA TRP A 231 -13.80 -4.26 16.15
C TRP A 231 -13.43 -5.63 15.58
N LEU A 232 -12.13 -5.96 15.58
CA LEU A 232 -11.65 -7.26 15.13
C LEU A 232 -12.22 -8.40 15.98
N ALA A 233 -12.31 -8.23 17.30
CA ALA A 233 -12.89 -9.23 18.19
C ALA A 233 -14.38 -9.46 17.90
N VAL A 234 -15.15 -8.39 17.67
CA VAL A 234 -16.57 -8.48 17.27
C VAL A 234 -16.70 -9.24 15.94
N LEU A 235 -15.87 -8.93 14.95
CA LEU A 235 -15.89 -9.64 13.66
C LEU A 235 -15.48 -11.12 13.81
N SER A 236 -14.46 -11.43 14.61
CA SER A 236 -14.08 -12.82 14.89
C SER A 236 -15.24 -13.59 15.52
N ILE A 237 -15.95 -13.00 16.50
CA ILE A 237 -17.13 -13.64 17.12
C ILE A 237 -18.23 -13.82 16.08
N TRP A 238 -18.50 -12.81 15.24
CA TRP A 238 -19.51 -12.89 14.19
C TRP A 238 -19.24 -14.06 13.22
N PHE A 239 -18.06 -14.08 12.64
CA PHE A 239 -17.69 -15.08 11.62
C PHE A 239 -17.59 -16.50 12.19
N TRP A 240 -17.28 -16.66 13.48
CA TRP A 240 -17.20 -17.98 14.09
C TRP A 240 -18.55 -18.60 14.41
N PHE A 241 -19.48 -17.79 14.97
CA PHE A 241 -20.70 -18.33 15.57
C PHE A 241 -21.95 -18.10 14.72
N PHE A 242 -21.98 -17.06 13.89
CA PHE A 242 -23.21 -16.61 13.25
C PHE A 242 -23.16 -16.71 11.72
N ALA A 243 -22.01 -16.47 11.10
CA ALA A 243 -21.91 -16.27 9.65
C ALA A 243 -22.38 -17.46 8.79
N ASP A 244 -22.24 -18.70 9.27
CA ASP A 244 -22.70 -19.89 8.53
C ASP A 244 -24.24 -19.90 8.31
N GLY A 245 -25.00 -19.17 9.14
CA GLY A 245 -26.46 -19.04 9.00
C GLY A 245 -26.92 -17.97 8.00
N PHE A 246 -25.99 -17.23 7.40
CA PHE A 246 -26.28 -16.11 6.50
C PHE A 246 -25.59 -16.30 5.15
N ASP A 247 -26.20 -15.72 4.10
CA ASP A 247 -25.56 -15.69 2.79
C ASP A 247 -24.37 -14.71 2.74
N LEU A 248 -23.61 -14.76 1.64
CA LEU A 248 -22.44 -13.90 1.45
C LEU A 248 -22.78 -12.40 1.50
N TYR A 249 -23.91 -11.99 0.93
CA TYR A 249 -24.31 -10.58 0.86
C TYR A 249 -24.74 -10.05 2.23
N GLN A 250 -25.44 -10.86 3.01
CA GLN A 250 -25.81 -10.56 4.39
C GLN A 250 -24.57 -10.43 5.29
N ASN A 251 -23.62 -11.36 5.18
CA ASN A 251 -22.35 -11.26 5.91
C ASN A 251 -21.54 -10.03 5.49
N LEU A 252 -21.52 -9.69 4.19
CA LEU A 252 -20.90 -8.46 3.70
C LEU A 252 -21.58 -7.20 4.26
N ALA A 253 -22.92 -7.20 4.37
CA ALA A 253 -23.66 -6.08 4.95
C ALA A 253 -23.30 -5.89 6.43
N VAL A 254 -23.21 -6.96 7.21
CA VAL A 254 -22.79 -6.90 8.63
C VAL A 254 -21.38 -6.36 8.76
N PHE A 255 -20.45 -6.81 7.90
CA PHE A 255 -19.11 -6.25 7.84
C PHE A 255 -19.13 -4.74 7.58
N LEU A 256 -19.85 -4.28 6.55
CA LEU A 256 -19.93 -2.85 6.19
C LEU A 256 -20.55 -1.99 7.31
N VAL A 257 -21.65 -2.46 7.93
CA VAL A 257 -22.29 -1.76 9.06
C VAL A 257 -21.32 -1.67 10.24
N SER A 258 -20.58 -2.74 10.55
CA SER A 258 -19.57 -2.69 11.61
C SER A 258 -18.46 -1.67 11.32
N VAL A 259 -17.99 -1.58 10.06
CA VAL A 259 -17.01 -0.58 9.63
C VAL A 259 -17.55 0.83 9.83
N LEU A 260 -18.81 1.09 9.48
CA LEU A 260 -19.45 2.40 9.68
C LEU A 260 -19.54 2.77 11.16
N ILE A 261 -19.92 1.82 12.03
CA ILE A 261 -20.02 2.07 13.48
C ILE A 261 -18.65 2.38 14.06
N PHE A 262 -17.67 1.48 13.90
CA PHE A 262 -16.35 1.63 14.50
C PHE A 262 -15.55 2.76 13.84
N GLY A 263 -15.67 2.93 12.53
CA GLY A 263 -15.08 4.03 11.78
C GLY A 263 -15.67 5.38 12.19
N GLY A 264 -17.00 5.47 12.37
CA GLY A 264 -17.68 6.66 12.86
C GLY A 264 -17.25 7.04 14.29
N LEU A 265 -17.19 6.05 15.20
CA LEU A 265 -16.69 6.25 16.56
C LEU A 265 -15.23 6.73 16.57
N GLY A 266 -14.37 6.09 15.77
CA GLY A 266 -12.96 6.46 15.64
C GLY A 266 -12.75 7.85 15.06
N GLY A 267 -13.47 8.15 13.98
CA GLY A 267 -13.47 9.45 13.33
C GLY A 267 -13.94 10.54 14.28
N GLY A 268 -15.01 10.31 15.05
CA GLY A 268 -15.49 11.27 16.05
C GLY A 268 -14.50 11.54 17.19
N ILE A 269 -13.80 10.51 17.67
CA ILE A 269 -12.74 10.67 18.68
C ILE A 269 -11.55 11.45 18.09
N ALA A 270 -11.13 11.12 16.86
CA ALA A 270 -10.04 11.79 16.18
C ALA A 270 -10.36 13.27 15.88
N TRP A 271 -11.59 13.54 15.45
CA TRP A 271 -12.08 14.89 15.16
C TRP A 271 -12.00 15.78 16.39
N LYS A 272 -12.51 15.33 17.55
CA LYS A 272 -12.45 16.09 18.81
C LYS A 272 -11.03 16.46 19.22
N ARG A 273 -10.02 15.67 18.83
CA ARG A 273 -8.61 15.99 19.08
C ARG A 273 -8.07 17.06 18.14
N MET A 274 -8.54 17.09 16.90
CA MET A 274 -8.16 18.13 15.94
C MET A 274 -8.77 19.48 16.29
N ASP A 275 -10.03 19.52 16.73
CA ASP A 275 -10.68 20.77 17.16
C ASP A 275 -9.92 21.44 18.31
N GLY A 276 -9.33 20.65 19.21
CA GLY A 276 -8.46 21.17 20.28
C GLY A 276 -7.22 21.90 19.76
N LEU A 277 -6.70 21.54 18.58
CA LEU A 277 -5.55 22.20 17.97
C LEU A 277 -5.90 23.57 17.36
N GLY A 278 -7.17 23.78 16.97
CA GLY A 278 -7.64 25.06 16.43
C GLY A 278 -7.71 26.17 17.47
N SER A 279 -7.59 25.84 18.76
CA SER A 279 -7.54 26.81 19.87
C SER A 279 -6.14 27.30 20.23
N PHE A 280 -5.10 26.89 19.48
CA PHE A 280 -3.77 27.49 19.64
C PHE A 280 -3.77 28.87 18.96
N ASP A 281 -3.77 29.93 19.78
CA ASP A 281 -3.47 31.28 19.33
C ASP A 281 -2.02 31.31 18.82
N PHE A 282 -1.88 31.57 17.52
CA PHE A 282 -0.60 31.82 16.87
C PHE A 282 -0.24 33.31 17.03
N ASP A 283 0.03 33.72 18.26
CA ASP A 283 0.59 35.04 18.59
C ASP A 283 2.10 35.11 18.30
#